data_AF-A0A7Y4V7Z0-F1
#
_entry.id   AF-A0A7Y4V7Z0-F1
#
_cell.length_a   1.000
_cell.length_b   1.000
_cell.length_c   1.000
_cell.angle_alpha   90.00
_cell.angle_beta   90.00
_cell.angle_gamma   90.00
#
_symmetry.space_group_name_H-M   'P 1'
#
loop_
_entity.id
_entity.type
_entity.pdbx_description
1 polymer ?
#
loop_
_entity_poly.entity_id
_entity_poly.type
_entity_poly.pdbx_seq_one_letter_code
_entity_poly.pdbx_strand_id
1 'polypeptide(L)' 'MAKNSNIVHQYFRKEENGTKIIVRVNPIHWIGAELTITEAGAEMRELEFDNEVIEDLKVDGFEEVNAIEFNLYLAGLL' A
#
# COMPACT_ATOMS: atom_id res chain seq x y z
N MET A 1 22.06 -19.21 -9.80
CA MET A 1 21.40 -18.17 -8.97
C MET A 1 20.14 -17.74 -9.71
N ALA A 2 19.02 -18.42 -9.48
CA ALA A 2 17.81 -18.27 -10.31
C ALA A 2 16.90 -17.16 -9.78
N LYS A 3 16.57 -16.21 -10.66
CA LYS A 3 15.45 -15.26 -10.64
C LYS A 3 15.16 -14.58 -9.29
N ASN A 4 15.71 -13.38 -9.11
CA ASN A 4 14.95 -12.34 -8.40
C ASN A 4 13.65 -12.13 -9.19
N SER A 5 12.57 -12.78 -8.78
CA SER A 5 11.25 -12.48 -9.30
C SER A 5 11.02 -10.98 -9.09
N ASN A 6 10.85 -10.24 -10.19
CA ASN A 6 10.31 -8.89 -10.15
C ASN A 6 8.86 -8.99 -9.70
N ILE A 7 8.65 -9.19 -8.40
CA ILE A 7 7.32 -9.19 -7.81
C ILE A 7 6.84 -7.75 -7.88
N VAL A 8 5.93 -7.50 -8.82
CA VAL A 8 5.26 -6.22 -8.94
C VAL A 8 4.25 -6.15 -7.81
N HIS A 9 4.58 -5.37 -6.79
CA HIS A 9 3.65 -5.06 -5.71
C HIS A 9 2.56 -4.14 -6.26
N GLN A 10 1.35 -4.32 -5.77
CA GLN A 10 0.24 -3.41 -6.05
C GLN A 10 0.13 -2.40 -4.92
N TYR A 11 -0.19 -1.16 -5.28
CA TYR A 11 -0.24 -0.05 -4.34
C TYR A 11 -1.61 0.59 -4.43
N PHE A 12 -2.17 0.87 -3.27
CA PHE A 12 -3.50 1.43 -3.13
C PHE A 12 -3.43 2.63 -2.19
N ARG A 13 -4.22 3.66 -2.46
CA ARG A 13 -4.27 4.88 -1.66
C ARG A 13 -5.72 5.25 -1.38
N LYS A 14 -5.98 5.71 -0.17
CA LYS A 14 -7.22 6.35 0.22
C LYS A 14 -6.91 7.61 1.02
N GLU A 15 -7.64 8.68 0.76
CA GLU A 15 -7.51 9.93 1.51
C GLU A 15 -8.90 10.37 1.99
N GLU A 16 -9.08 10.46 3.31
CA GLU A 16 -10.32 10.90 3.94
C GLU A 16 -10.02 11.73 5.18
N ASN A 17 -10.74 12.84 5.36
CA ASN A 17 -10.67 13.68 6.57
C ASN A 17 -9.24 14.08 7.01
N GLY A 18 -8.34 14.34 6.05
CA GLY A 18 -6.94 14.71 6.32
C GLY A 18 -6.03 13.54 6.72
N THR A 19 -6.54 12.31 6.67
CA THR A 19 -5.75 11.08 6.84
C THR A 19 -5.52 10.43 5.49
N LYS A 20 -4.27 10.09 5.19
CA LYS A 20 -3.89 9.36 3.98
C LYS A 20 -3.44 7.95 4.36
N ILE A 21 -4.10 6.96 3.80
CA ILE A 21 -3.80 5.54 3.99
C ILE A 21 -3.23 5.02 2.68
N ILE A 22 -2.09 4.35 2.74
CA ILE A 22 -1.44 3.76 1.57
C ILE A 22 -1.12 2.31 1.87
N VAL A 23 -1.63 1.40 1.05
CA VAL A 23 -1.45 -0.04 1.21
C VAL A 23 -0.57 -0.56 0.09
N ARG A 24 0.49 -1.29 0.44
CA ARG A 24 1.32 -2.07 -0.47
C ARG A 24 0.95 -3.53 -0.30
N VAL A 25 0.51 -4.19 -1.37
CA VAL A 25 0.15 -5.61 -1.39
C VAL A 25 1.13 -6.39 -2.27
N ASN A 26 1.66 -7.50 -1.77
CA ASN A 26 2.38 -8.50 -2.56
C ASN A 26 1.37 -9.55 -3.07
N PRO A 27 1.02 -9.57 -4.37
CA PRO A 27 -0.02 -10.47 -4.88
C PRO A 27 0.42 -11.94 -4.99
N ILE A 28 1.67 -12.27 -4.69
CA ILE A 28 2.20 -13.64 -4.74
C ILE A 28 2.13 -14.29 -3.36
N HIS A 29 2.49 -13.53 -2.33
CA HIS A 29 2.56 -14.00 -0.95
C HIS A 29 1.39 -13.52 -0.09
N TRP A 30 0.56 -12.63 -0.63
CA TRP A 30 -0.54 -11.96 0.09
C TRP A 30 -0.08 -11.33 1.41
N ILE A 31 1.13 -10.81 1.42
CA ILE A 31 1.68 -10.02 2.53
C ILE A 31 1.84 -8.59 2.07
N GLY A 32 1.79 -7.66 3.00
CA GLY A 32 1.99 -6.27 2.65
C GLY A 32 2.13 -5.37 3.84
N ALA A 33 2.02 -4.08 3.58
CA ALA A 33 2.10 -3.08 4.62
C ALA A 33 1.13 -1.95 4.33
N GLU A 34 0.52 -1.44 5.39
CA GLU A 34 -0.25 -0.22 5.35
C GLU A 34 0.53 0.89 6.04
N LEU A 35 0.56 2.05 5.40
CA LEU A 35 1.12 3.28 5.90
C LEU A 35 -0.02 4.28 6.09
N THR A 36 -0.26 4.68 7.32
CA THR A 36 -1.26 5.68 7.69
C THR A 36 -0.54 6.99 8.03
N ILE A 37 -0.87 8.05 7.32
CA ILE A 37 -0.24 9.35 7.38
C ILE A 37 -1.29 10.35 7.88
N THR A 38 -0.95 11.02 8.99
CA THR A 38 -1.77 12.04 9.63
C THR A 38 -0.92 13.28 9.92
N GLU A 39 -1.53 14.36 10.39
CA GLU A 39 -0.79 15.55 10.86
C GLU A 39 0.16 15.25 12.03
N ALA A 40 -0.10 14.18 12.79
CA ALA A 40 0.75 13.76 13.90
C ALA A 40 2.00 12.98 13.46
N GLY A 41 1.99 12.45 12.23
CA GLY A 41 3.07 11.63 11.69
C GLY A 41 2.57 10.44 10.87
N ALA A 42 3.51 9.57 10.50
CA ALA A 42 3.25 8.36 9.73
C ALA A 42 3.44 7.10 10.59
N GLU A 43 2.47 6.19 10.52
CA GLU A 43 2.49 4.89 11.19
C GLU A 43 2.44 3.78 10.13
N MET A 44 3.33 2.79 10.26
CA MET A 44 3.40 1.65 9.36
C MET A 44 3.03 0.37 10.10
N ARG A 45 2.17 -0.44 9.51
CA ARG A 45 1.82 -1.78 10.00
C ARG A 45 1.96 -2.82 8.89
N GLU A 46 2.50 -3.98 9.25
CA GLU A 46 2.54 -5.14 8.35
C GLU A 46 1.21 -5.90 8.44
N LEU A 47 0.72 -6.36 7.30
CA LEU A 47 -0.57 -7.02 7.17
C LEU A 47 -0.43 -8.29 6.32
N GLU A 48 -1.16 -9.32 6.71
CA GLU A 48 -1.41 -10.50 5.89
C GLU A 48 -2.80 -10.37 5.29
N PHE A 49 -2.89 -10.69 4.01
CA PHE A 49 -4.07 -10.55 3.18
C PHE A 49 -4.46 -11.92 2.63
N ASP A 50 -5.68 -12.00 2.11
CA ASP A 50 -6.12 -13.09 1.26
C ASP A 50 -6.11 -12.65 -0.21
N ASN A 51 -6.62 -13.52 -1.08
CA ASN A 51 -6.70 -13.26 -2.51
C ASN A 51 -7.79 -12.26 -2.91
N GLU A 52 -8.65 -11.82 -1.97
CA GLU A 52 -9.78 -10.92 -2.23
C GLU A 52 -9.41 -9.46 -1.93
N VAL A 53 -8.32 -9.22 -1.20
CA VAL A 53 -7.82 -7.88 -0.81
C VAL A 53 -7.84 -6.83 -1.92
N ILE A 54 -7.51 -7.20 -3.18
CA ILE A 54 -7.46 -6.23 -4.28
C ILE A 54 -8.86 -5.71 -4.61
N GLU A 55 -9.85 -6.60 -4.62
CA GLU A 55 -11.24 -6.23 -4.89
C GLU A 55 -11.85 -5.55 -3.66
N ASP A 56 -11.54 -6.02 -2.45
CA ASP A 56 -11.98 -5.39 -1.20
C ASP A 56 -11.49 -3.94 -1.09
N LEU A 57 -10.20 -3.70 -1.36
CA LEU A 57 -9.64 -2.34 -1.36
C LEU A 57 -10.35 -1.43 -2.36
N LYS A 58 -10.69 -1.93 -3.56
CA LYS A 58 -11.46 -1.14 -4.54
C LYS A 58 -12.88 -0.86 -4.05
N VAL A 59 -13.55 -1.84 -3.45
CA VAL A 59 -14.90 -1.68 -2.89
C VAL A 59 -14.89 -0.69 -1.71
N ASP A 60 -13.83 -0.70 -0.91
CA ASP A 60 -13.59 0.23 0.19
C ASP A 60 -13.23 1.65 -0.27
N GLY A 61 -13.10 1.87 -1.58
CA GLY A 61 -12.82 3.17 -2.19
C GLY A 61 -11.35 3.54 -2.21
N PHE A 62 -10.44 2.56 -2.10
CA PHE A 62 -9.04 2.80 -2.41
C PHE A 62 -8.83 2.91 -3.91
N GLU A 63 -7.98 3.85 -4.30
CA GLU A 63 -7.54 4.02 -5.68
C GLU A 63 -6.23 3.26 -5.88
N GLU A 64 -6.12 2.52 -6.99
CA GLU A 64 -4.85 1.92 -7.40
C GLU A 64 -3.88 3.03 -7.82
N VAL A 65 -2.70 3.06 -7.20
CA VAL A 65 -1.66 4.05 -7.46
C VAL A 65 -0.37 3.36 -7.90
N ASN A 66 0.55 4.15 -8.43
CA ASN A 66 1.84 3.61 -8.84
C ASN A 66 2.80 3.48 -7.64
N ALA A 67 3.82 2.63 -7.81
CA ALA A 67 4.86 2.43 -6.79
C ALA A 67 5.66 3.71 -6.46
N ILE A 68 5.71 4.67 -7.39
CA ILE A 68 6.45 5.92 -7.21
C ILE A 68 5.81 6.75 -6.11
N GLU A 69 4.48 6.84 -6.11
CA GLU A 69 3.73 7.60 -5.12
C GLU A 69 3.92 7.04 -3.71
N PHE A 70 3.85 5.72 -3.53
CA PHE A 70 4.14 5.08 -2.25
C PHE A 70 5.55 5.40 -1.74
N ASN A 71 6.56 5.31 -2.62
CA ASN A 71 7.94 5.55 -2.24
C ASN A 71 8.21 7.02 -1.88
N LEU A 72 7.49 7.97 -2.49
CA LEU A 72 7.60 9.39 -2.16
C LEU A 72 7.07 9.67 -0.75
N TYR A 73 5.93 9.09 -0.38
CA TYR A 73 5.40 9.19 0.99
C TYR A 73 6.28 8.46 2.01
N LEU A 74 6.79 7.27 1.67
CA LEU A 74 7.70 6.53 2.54
C LEU A 74 9.00 7.30 2.82
N ALA A 75 9.52 8.02 1.82
CA ALA A 75 10.71 8.84 1.96
C ALA A 75 10.47 10.16 2.73
N GLY A 76 9.21 10.47 3.11
CA GLY A 76 8.85 11.73 3.75
C GLY A 76 9.08 12.95 2.85
N LEU A 77 9.04 12.75 1.52
CA LEU A 77 9.30 13.80 0.53
C LEU A 77 8.01 14.51 0.04
N LEU A 78 6.84 14.11 0.56
CA LEU A 78 5.52 14.69 0.30
C LEU A 78 4.77 14.92 1.62
#